data_AF-A0A926YC73-F1
#
_entry.id   AF-A0A926YC73-F1
#
_cell.length_a   1.000
_cell.length_b   1.000
_cell.length_c   1.000
_cell.angle_alpha   90.00
_cell.angle_beta   90.00
_cell.angle_gamma   90.00
#
_symmetry.space_group_name_H-M   'P 1'
#
loop_
_entity.id
_entity.type
_entity.pdbx_description
1 polymer ?
#
loop_
_entity_poly.entity_id
_entity_poly.type
_entity_poly.pdbx_seq_one_letter_code
_entity_poly.pdbx_strand_id
1 'polypeptide(L)'
;MAEQQQSDLQFLTLEECAEVDKALLSTREKFSARLAIYALRVLKQIAGETALKVEEVTPQQVKNWIEKDETIRQQIEIDSSFASFFTNLVISSLKPLKQISQETGVPVEDLTVRQVVAWFEKQAKIRLATPES
;
A
#
# COMPACT_ATOMS: atom_id res chain seq x y z
N MET A 1 -5.80 -5.32 -33.43
CA MET A 1 -6.68 -4.80 -32.35
C MET A 1 -5.77 -4.32 -31.23
N ALA A 2 -6.05 -3.13 -30.69
CA ALA A 2 -5.19 -2.42 -29.76
C ALA A 2 -5.53 -2.80 -28.32
N GLU A 3 -4.68 -3.62 -27.67
CA GLU A 3 -4.87 -4.07 -26.28
C GLU A 3 -3.59 -3.97 -25.43
N GLN A 4 -2.58 -3.17 -25.84
CA GLN A 4 -1.28 -3.10 -25.13
C GLN A 4 -1.00 -1.79 -24.39
N GLN A 5 -2.01 -1.00 -24.01
CA GLN A 5 -1.72 0.30 -23.36
C GLN A 5 -2.51 0.64 -22.10
N GLN A 6 -3.11 -0.35 -21.42
CA GLN A 6 -3.69 -0.16 -20.09
C GLN A 6 -2.84 -0.76 -18.94
N SER A 7 -1.63 -1.23 -19.25
CA SER A 7 -0.75 -1.96 -18.32
C SER A 7 0.13 -1.07 -17.43
N ASP A 8 0.25 0.24 -17.68
CA ASP A 8 1.18 1.11 -16.94
C ASP A 8 0.64 1.64 -15.59
N LEU A 9 -0.65 1.45 -15.30
CA LEU A 9 -1.26 1.84 -14.02
C LEU A 9 -1.82 0.63 -13.24
N GLN A 10 -1.42 -0.59 -13.63
CA GLN A 10 -1.69 -1.77 -12.81
C GLN A 10 -0.74 -1.78 -11.61
N PHE A 11 -1.09 -0.98 -10.58
CA PHE A 11 -0.45 -0.98 -9.25
C PHE A 11 -0.28 -2.41 -8.69
N LEU A 12 -1.18 -3.31 -9.11
CA LEU A 12 -1.20 -4.73 -8.81
C LEU A 12 -1.34 -5.52 -10.11
N THR A 13 -0.64 -6.64 -10.20
CA THR A 13 -0.78 -7.62 -11.28
C THR A 13 -2.21 -8.16 -11.36
N LEU A 14 -2.56 -8.77 -12.49
CA LEU A 14 -3.87 -9.39 -12.72
C LEU A 14 -4.24 -10.40 -11.62
N GLU A 15 -3.26 -11.18 -11.16
CA GLU A 15 -3.45 -12.13 -10.06
C GLU A 15 -3.78 -11.42 -8.76
N GLU A 16 -2.97 -10.44 -8.36
CA GLU A 16 -3.17 -9.62 -7.16
C GLU A 16 -4.52 -8.86 -7.19
N CYS A 17 -4.92 -8.37 -8.37
CA CYS A 17 -6.22 -7.73 -8.59
C CYS A 17 -7.37 -8.71 -8.40
N ALA A 18 -7.24 -9.94 -8.89
CA ALA A 18 -8.21 -11.00 -8.71
C ALA A 18 -8.30 -11.45 -7.24
N GLU A 19 -7.21 -11.42 -6.47
CA GLU A 19 -7.25 -11.71 -5.03
C GLU A 19 -8.05 -10.65 -4.27
N VAL A 20 -7.79 -9.37 -4.55
CA VAL A 20 -8.56 -8.26 -3.97
C VAL A 20 -10.02 -8.31 -4.41
N ASP A 21 -10.31 -8.76 -5.64
CA ASP A 21 -11.68 -8.80 -6.14
C ASP A 21 -12.50 -9.96 -5.59
N LYS A 22 -11.85 -11.12 -5.38
CA LYS A 22 -12.41 -12.29 -4.68
C LYS A 22 -12.75 -12.01 -3.23
N ALA A 23 -12.02 -11.08 -2.60
CA ALA A 23 -12.27 -10.68 -1.24
C ALA A 23 -13.64 -10.03 -1.10
N LEU A 24 -14.36 -10.35 -0.01
CA LEU A 24 -15.67 -9.77 0.30
C LEU A 24 -15.52 -8.34 0.87
N LEU A 25 -14.82 -7.49 0.13
CA LEU A 25 -14.48 -6.12 0.48
C LEU A 25 -15.34 -5.13 -0.29
N SER A 26 -15.68 -4.02 0.37
CA SER A 26 -16.30 -2.89 -0.32
C SER A 26 -15.31 -2.20 -1.26
N THR A 27 -15.78 -1.46 -2.26
CA THR A 27 -14.94 -0.70 -3.21
C THR A 27 -13.85 0.12 -2.51
N ARG A 28 -14.19 0.73 -1.37
CA ARG A 28 -13.26 1.51 -0.54
C ARG A 28 -12.13 0.65 0.02
N GLU A 29 -12.45 -0.53 0.55
CA GLU A 29 -11.46 -1.42 1.16
C GLU A 29 -10.60 -2.12 0.12
N LYS A 30 -11.18 -2.47 -1.04
CA LYS A 30 -10.41 -2.93 -2.20
C LYS A 30 -9.35 -1.91 -2.59
N PHE A 31 -9.71 -0.61 -2.62
CA PHE A 31 -8.76 0.47 -2.86
C PHE A 31 -7.71 0.56 -1.74
N SER A 32 -8.11 0.51 -0.48
CA SER A 32 -7.18 0.54 0.65
C SER A 32 -6.20 -0.64 0.66
N ALA A 33 -6.65 -1.85 0.33
CA ALA A 33 -5.80 -3.03 0.23
C ALA A 33 -4.76 -2.86 -0.88
N ARG A 34 -5.20 -2.41 -2.07
CA ARG A 34 -4.30 -2.11 -3.20
C ARG A 34 -3.28 -1.03 -2.83
N LEU A 35 -3.74 0.03 -2.19
CA LEU A 35 -2.88 1.11 -1.71
C LEU A 35 -1.88 0.62 -0.67
N ALA A 36 -2.28 -0.24 0.27
CA ALA A 36 -1.39 -0.77 1.30
C ALA A 36 -0.29 -1.66 0.69
N ILE A 37 -0.65 -2.47 -0.32
CA ILE A 37 0.31 -3.29 -1.08
C ILE A 37 1.30 -2.40 -1.83
N TYR A 38 0.82 -1.33 -2.47
CA TYR A 38 1.69 -0.37 -3.13
C TYR A 38 2.60 0.39 -2.15
N ALA A 39 2.03 0.87 -1.04
CA ALA A 39 2.77 1.53 0.03
C ALA A 39 3.87 0.62 0.57
N LEU A 40 3.60 -0.68 0.72
CA LEU A 40 4.61 -1.65 1.14
C LEU A 40 5.79 -1.69 0.16
N ARG A 41 5.56 -1.73 -1.15
CA ARG A 41 6.63 -1.73 -2.16
C ARG A 41 7.48 -0.46 -2.06
N VAL A 42 6.83 0.70 -1.96
CA VAL A 42 7.51 1.99 -1.80
C VAL A 42 8.34 2.03 -0.53
N LEU A 43 7.77 1.59 0.60
CA LEU A 43 8.48 1.53 1.87
C LEU A 43 9.68 0.59 1.81
N LYS A 44 9.57 -0.57 1.14
CA LYS A 44 10.68 -1.50 0.93
C LYS A 44 11.80 -0.86 0.11
N GLN A 45 11.46 -0.08 -0.91
CA GLN A 45 12.43 0.62 -1.73
C GLN A 45 13.16 1.70 -0.90
N ILE A 46 12.42 2.53 -0.16
CA ILE A 46 12.99 3.54 0.75
C ILE A 46 13.86 2.88 1.83
N ALA A 47 13.38 1.80 2.45
CA ALA A 47 14.09 1.03 3.46
C ALA A 47 15.42 0.48 2.91
N GLY A 48 15.42 -0.05 1.69
CA GLY A 48 16.63 -0.51 1.00
C GLY A 48 17.64 0.62 0.75
N GLU A 49 17.18 1.79 0.33
CA GLU A 49 18.05 2.95 0.07
C GLU A 49 18.61 3.58 1.36
N THR A 50 17.83 3.56 2.43
CA THR A 50 18.21 4.15 3.72
C THR A 50 18.87 3.17 4.68
N ALA A 51 18.93 1.88 4.32
CA ALA A 51 19.31 0.76 5.20
C ALA A 51 18.52 0.74 6.53
N LEU A 52 17.29 1.26 6.51
CA LEU A 52 16.35 1.25 7.63
C LEU A 52 15.36 0.10 7.46
N LYS A 53 14.70 -0.31 8.54
CA LYS A 53 13.57 -1.23 8.42
C LYS A 53 12.36 -0.51 7.82
N VAL A 54 11.52 -1.23 7.10
CA VAL A 54 10.23 -0.72 6.58
C VAL A 54 9.39 -0.05 7.68
N GLU A 55 9.43 -0.59 8.89
CA GLU A 55 8.74 -0.10 10.08
C GLU A 55 9.32 1.19 10.69
N GLU A 56 10.57 1.52 10.37
CA GLU A 56 11.32 2.69 10.85
C GLU A 56 11.29 3.84 9.84
N VAL A 57 10.70 3.62 8.65
CA VAL A 57 10.60 4.66 7.61
C VAL A 57 9.75 5.81 8.12
N THR A 58 10.35 7.01 8.14
CA THR A 58 9.69 8.23 8.60
C THR A 58 8.96 8.94 7.46
N PRO A 59 7.93 9.75 7.76
CA PRO A 59 7.24 10.56 6.75
C PRO A 59 8.19 11.45 5.95
N GLN A 60 9.26 11.96 6.57
CA GLN A 60 10.27 12.77 5.89
C GLN A 60 11.03 11.96 4.82
N GLN A 61 11.34 10.69 5.09
CA GLN A 61 12.00 9.83 4.11
C GLN A 61 11.09 9.53 2.92
N VAL A 62 9.81 9.23 3.18
CA VAL A 62 8.81 9.03 2.11
C VAL A 62 8.70 10.27 1.24
N LYS A 63 8.59 11.45 1.88
CA LYS A 63 8.51 12.73 1.17
C LYS A 63 9.76 12.98 0.31
N ASN A 64 10.95 12.80 0.90
CA ASN A 64 12.20 13.03 0.19
C ASN A 64 12.41 12.03 -0.95
N TRP A 65 11.94 10.78 -0.78
CA TRP A 65 12.00 9.76 -1.80
C TRP A 65 11.08 10.08 -2.97
N ILE A 66 9.81 10.44 -2.73
CA ILE A 66 8.88 10.81 -3.81
C ILE A 66 9.34 12.06 -4.56
N GLU A 67 10.00 13.00 -3.89
CA GLU A 67 10.61 14.17 -4.53
C GLU A 67 11.87 13.83 -5.35
N LYS A 68 12.54 12.71 -5.05
CA LYS A 68 13.73 12.25 -5.78
C LYS A 68 13.40 11.25 -6.89
N ASP A 69 12.31 10.50 -6.76
CA ASP A 69 11.95 9.44 -7.69
C ASP A 69 11.47 10.03 -9.02
N GLU A 70 12.32 9.88 -10.03
CA GLU A 70 12.05 10.40 -11.38
C GLU A 70 10.88 9.68 -12.05
N THR A 71 10.59 8.42 -11.68
CA THR A 71 9.47 7.65 -12.24
C THR A 71 8.14 8.28 -11.83
N ILE A 72 7.95 8.58 -10.54
CA ILE A 72 6.73 9.25 -10.09
C ILE A 72 6.68 10.68 -10.64
N ARG A 73 7.80 11.42 -10.68
CA ARG A 73 7.84 12.80 -11.21
C ARG A 73 7.50 12.89 -12.68
N GLN A 74 7.85 11.87 -13.48
CA GLN A 74 7.51 11.84 -14.90
C GLN A 74 6.06 11.44 -15.15
N GLN A 75 5.43 10.73 -14.21
CA GLN A 75 4.06 10.25 -14.37
C GLN A 75 3.00 11.17 -13.74
N ILE A 76 3.34 11.85 -12.65
CA ILE A 76 2.42 12.66 -11.84
C ILE A 76 3.09 13.99 -11.51
N GLU A 77 2.36 15.09 -11.61
CA GLU A 77 2.83 16.39 -11.12
C GLU A 77 2.94 16.36 -9.59
N ILE A 78 4.16 16.16 -9.09
CA ILE A 78 4.44 16.10 -7.66
C ILE A 78 4.52 17.51 -7.11
N ASP A 79 3.39 18.04 -6.66
CA ASP A 79 3.34 19.25 -5.85
C ASP A 79 3.51 18.94 -4.35
N SER A 80 3.83 19.95 -3.55
CA SER A 80 3.91 19.86 -2.08
C SER A 80 2.66 19.26 -1.44
N SER A 81 1.48 19.54 -2.01
CA SER A 81 0.22 18.96 -1.56
C SER A 81 0.16 17.45 -1.80
N PHE A 82 0.52 17.01 -3.00
CA PHE A 82 0.54 15.59 -3.36
C PHE A 82 1.56 14.82 -2.52
N ALA A 83 2.77 15.36 -2.35
CA ALA A 83 3.79 14.73 -1.52
C ALA A 83 3.31 14.53 -0.07
N SER A 84 2.62 15.52 0.51
CA SER A 84 2.06 15.44 1.87
C SER A 84 0.92 14.42 1.96
N PHE A 85 0.02 14.42 0.96
CA PHE A 85 -1.07 13.45 0.85
C PHE A 85 -0.54 12.02 0.73
N PHE A 86 0.39 11.79 -0.19
CA PHE A 86 1.00 10.49 -0.41
C PHE A 86 1.78 10.00 0.81
N THR A 87 2.54 10.89 1.45
CA THR A 87 3.22 10.59 2.71
C THR A 87 2.22 10.12 3.77
N ASN A 88 1.11 10.85 3.96
CA ASN A 88 0.07 10.43 4.89
C ASN A 88 -0.56 9.09 4.50
N LEU A 89 -0.76 8.80 3.21
CA LEU A 89 -1.29 7.52 2.75
C LEU A 89 -0.34 6.36 3.08
N VAL A 90 0.96 6.53 2.82
CA VAL A 90 1.98 5.51 3.10
C VAL A 90 2.12 5.28 4.60
N ILE A 91 2.22 6.35 5.38
CA ILE A 91 2.34 6.25 6.84
C ILE A 91 1.06 5.67 7.46
N SER A 92 -0.11 6.02 6.94
CA SER A 92 -1.38 5.40 7.37
C SER A 92 -1.43 3.91 7.04
N SER A 93 -0.76 3.48 5.97
CA SER A 93 -0.66 2.07 5.57
C SER A 93 0.37 1.29 6.41
N LEU A 94 1.34 1.94 7.06
CA LEU A 94 2.26 1.25 7.98
C LEU A 94 1.53 0.60 9.15
N LYS A 95 0.50 1.24 9.70
CA LYS A 95 -0.26 0.70 10.83
C LYS A 95 -0.88 -0.67 10.52
N PRO A 96 -1.72 -0.85 9.48
CA PRO A 96 -2.27 -2.15 9.13
C PRO A 96 -1.17 -3.16 8.75
N LEU A 97 -0.13 -2.73 8.01
CA LEU A 97 0.99 -3.62 7.65
C LEU A 97 1.73 -4.16 8.90
N LYS A 98 2.01 -3.31 9.90
CA LYS A 98 2.58 -3.74 11.18
C LYS A 98 1.66 -4.70 11.92
N GLN A 99 0.35 -4.46 11.91
CA GLN A 99 -0.61 -5.38 12.53
C GLN A 99 -0.60 -6.75 11.86
N ILE A 100 -0.62 -6.79 10.52
CA ILE A 100 -0.52 -8.04 9.76
C ILE A 100 0.79 -8.76 10.09
N SER A 101 1.90 -8.02 10.12
CA SER A 101 3.21 -8.57 10.48
C SER A 101 3.22 -9.20 11.88
N GLN A 102 2.65 -8.52 12.87
CA GLN A 102 2.53 -9.05 14.23
C GLN A 102 1.58 -10.26 14.34
N GLU A 103 0.47 -10.26 13.60
CA GLU A 103 -0.48 -11.38 13.59
C GLU A 103 0.09 -12.63 12.90
N THR A 104 0.92 -12.45 11.88
CA THR A 104 1.44 -13.54 11.04
C THR A 104 2.84 -13.98 11.42
N GLY A 105 3.56 -13.18 12.21
CA GLY A 105 4.96 -13.38 12.55
C GLY A 105 5.91 -13.16 11.36
N VAL A 106 5.42 -12.64 10.24
CA VAL A 106 6.19 -12.35 9.03
C VAL A 106 6.63 -10.89 9.07
N PRO A 107 7.90 -10.55 8.78
CA PRO A 107 8.32 -9.16 8.76
C PRO A 107 7.54 -8.38 7.71
N VAL A 108 7.32 -7.07 7.94
CA VAL A 108 6.50 -6.22 7.06
C VAL A 108 6.96 -6.33 5.60
N GLU A 109 8.26 -6.42 5.37
CA GLU A 109 8.85 -6.60 4.04
C GLU A 109 8.47 -7.91 3.35
N ASP A 110 8.23 -9.02 4.05
CA ASP A 110 7.83 -10.31 3.46
C ASP A 110 6.30 -10.50 3.39
N LEU A 111 5.52 -9.46 3.71
CA LEU A 111 4.08 -9.54 3.59
C LEU A 111 3.64 -9.75 2.14
N THR A 112 2.81 -10.78 1.94
CA THR A 112 2.21 -11.09 0.64
C THR A 112 0.86 -10.42 0.48
N VAL A 113 0.43 -10.24 -0.77
CA VAL A 113 -0.89 -9.68 -1.11
C VAL A 113 -2.01 -10.43 -0.42
N ARG A 114 -1.97 -11.77 -0.40
CA ARG A 114 -2.92 -12.60 0.35
C ARG A 114 -3.06 -12.19 1.81
N GLN A 115 -1.95 -11.96 2.50
CA GLN A 115 -1.99 -11.60 3.93
C GLN A 115 -2.62 -10.22 4.13
N VAL A 116 -2.28 -9.26 3.26
CA VAL A 116 -2.87 -7.92 3.30
C VAL A 116 -4.36 -7.99 3.04
N VAL A 117 -4.79 -8.66 1.97
CA VAL A 117 -6.20 -8.80 1.59
C VAL A 117 -7.00 -9.51 2.68
N ALA A 118 -6.51 -10.65 3.18
CA ALA A 118 -7.19 -11.42 4.23
C ALA A 118 -7.36 -10.60 5.52
N TRP A 119 -6.38 -9.77 5.87
CA TRP A 119 -6.47 -8.89 7.02
C TRP A 119 -7.49 -7.78 6.81
N PHE A 120 -7.51 -7.15 5.63
CA PHE A 120 -8.55 -6.17 5.30
C PHE A 120 -9.95 -6.80 5.35
N GLU A 121 -10.14 -8.04 4.89
CA GLU A 121 -11.42 -8.75 5.01
C GLU A 121 -11.82 -8.98 6.47
N LYS A 122 -10.85 -9.35 7.31
CA LYS A 122 -11.07 -9.52 8.74
C LYS A 122 -11.48 -8.18 9.38
N GLN A 123 -10.80 -7.09 9.05
CA GLN A 123 -11.14 -5.75 9.56
C GLN A 123 -12.51 -5.26 9.07
N ALA A 124 -12.84 -5.51 7.80
CA ALA A 124 -14.16 -5.22 7.24
C ALA A 124 -15.26 -5.87 8.07
N LYS A 125 -15.10 -7.17 8.34
CA LYS A 125 -16.03 -7.96 9.15
C LYS A 125 -16.11 -7.46 10.58
N ILE A 126 -14.99 -7.09 11.20
CA ILE A 126 -14.97 -6.53 12.56
C ILE A 126 -15.72 -5.18 12.60
N ARG A 127 -15.51 -4.29 11.63
CA ARG A 127 -16.23 -3.01 11.54
C ARG A 127 -17.72 -3.18 11.31
N LEU A 128 -18.11 -4.20 10.54
CA LEU A 128 -19.51 -4.57 10.34
C LEU A 128 -20.15 -5.14 11.60
N ALA A 129 -19.39 -5.92 12.39
CA ALA A 129 -19.86 -6.56 13.62
C ALA A 129 -19.89 -5.60 14.82
N THR A 130 -19.03 -4.59 14.83
CA THR A 130 -18.96 -3.57 15.87
C THR A 130 -19.13 -2.19 15.24
N PRO A 131 -20.37 -1.76 14.94
CA PRO A 131 -20.62 -0.36 14.63
C PRO A 131 -20.35 0.42 15.93
N GLU A 132 -19.16 1.04 16.03
CA GLU A 132 -18.91 2.05 17.05
C GLU A 132 -20.04 3.09 16.95
N SER A 133 -20.84 3.15 18.03
CA SER A 133 -22.04 3.97 18.18
C SER A 133 -21.68 5.43 18.45
#